data_AF-A0A485MT26-F1
#
_entry.id   AF-A0A485MT26-F1
#
_cell.length_a   1.000
_cell.length_b   1.000
_cell.length_c   1.000
_cell.angle_alpha   90.00
_cell.angle_beta   90.00
_cell.angle_gamma   90.00
#
_symmetry.space_group_name_H-M   'P 1'
#
loop_
_entity.id
_entity.type
_entity.pdbx_description
1 polymer ?
#
loop_
_entity_poly.entity_id
_entity_poly.type
_entity_poly.pdbx_seq_one_letter_code
_entity_poly.pdbx_strand_id
1 'polypeptide(L)'
;WDPNTPHGRRSLTLFRQTLLGGLRVATCQPTNISKITEVVQGTEESPSAFLERLMEAYRTFTPIDPEAPENRGALNLAFVSQAAPDIWKKLQRLDGFKEKKLSELVEIVQKVFNNRDSQEETDKKIDSG
;
A
#
# COMPACT_ATOMS: atom_id res chain seq x y z
N TRP A 1 43.66 -20.27 -5.04
CA TRP A 1 42.89 -20.12 -3.79
C TRP A 1 42.67 -21.51 -3.22
N ASP A 2 43.04 -21.74 -1.95
CA ASP A 2 42.87 -23.05 -1.30
C ASP A 2 41.77 -22.98 -0.23
N PRO A 3 40.59 -23.60 -0.45
CA PRO A 3 39.48 -23.58 0.49
C PRO A 3 39.74 -24.34 1.80
N ASN A 4 40.80 -25.17 1.86
CA ASN A 4 41.14 -25.93 3.07
C ASN A 4 41.98 -25.12 4.06
N THR A 5 42.51 -23.97 3.64
CA THR A 5 43.28 -23.08 4.52
C THR A 5 42.37 -22.08 5.25
N PRO A 6 42.73 -21.64 6.48
CA PRO A 6 41.99 -20.60 7.19
C PRO A 6 41.90 -19.28 6.41
N HIS A 7 42.89 -18.98 5.56
CA HIS A 7 42.88 -17.79 4.73
C HIS A 7 41.90 -17.94 3.56
N GLY A 8 41.91 -19.06 2.84
CA GLY A 8 40.97 -19.32 1.76
C GLY A 8 39.51 -19.46 2.22
N ARG A 9 39.25 -20.00 3.43
CA ARG A 9 37.90 -19.99 4.02
C ARG A 9 37.41 -18.57 4.29
N ARG A 10 38.24 -17.70 4.87
CA ARG A 10 37.88 -16.30 5.14
C ARG A 10 37.57 -15.53 3.87
N SER A 11 38.44 -15.65 2.88
CA SER A 11 38.22 -14.99 1.60
C SER A 11 36.95 -15.52 0.90
N LEU A 12 36.57 -16.79 1.11
CA LEU A 12 35.35 -17.38 0.51
C LEU A 12 34.09 -16.86 1.17
N THR A 13 34.11 -16.72 2.49
CA THR A 13 33.04 -16.06 3.23
C THR A 13 32.87 -14.62 2.78
N LEU A 14 33.97 -13.86 2.65
CA LEU A 14 33.94 -12.48 2.20
C LEU A 14 33.37 -12.37 0.78
N PHE A 15 33.85 -13.19 -0.15
CA PHE A 15 33.35 -13.20 -1.52
C PHE A 15 31.85 -13.51 -1.58
N ARG A 16 31.37 -14.50 -0.82
CA ARG A 16 29.94 -14.83 -0.73
C ARG A 16 29.13 -13.67 -0.15
N GLN A 17 29.61 -13.01 0.90
CA GLN A 17 28.93 -11.86 1.49
C GLN A 17 28.87 -10.68 0.52
N THR A 18 29.98 -10.37 -0.17
CA THR A 18 30.02 -9.30 -1.18
C THR A 18 29.11 -9.60 -2.36
N LEU A 19 29.10 -10.85 -2.85
CA LEU A 19 28.23 -11.27 -3.93
C LEU A 19 26.75 -11.18 -3.54
N LEU A 20 26.38 -11.68 -2.35
CA LEU A 20 25.02 -11.59 -1.83
C LEU A 20 24.59 -10.14 -1.57
N GLY A 21 25.51 -9.30 -1.07
CA GLY A 21 25.27 -7.87 -0.87
C GLY A 21 25.05 -7.15 -2.20
N GLY A 22 25.92 -7.38 -3.19
CA GLY A 22 25.80 -6.80 -4.53
C GLY A 22 24.54 -7.27 -5.26
N LEU A 23 24.19 -8.55 -5.15
CA LEU A 23 22.96 -9.09 -5.71
C LEU A 23 21.73 -8.47 -5.04
N ARG A 24 21.72 -8.31 -3.71
CA ARG A 24 20.61 -7.67 -2.98
C ARG A 24 20.38 -6.24 -3.44
N VAL A 25 21.46 -5.48 -3.67
CA VAL A 25 21.39 -4.12 -4.22
C VAL A 25 20.93 -4.13 -5.68
N ALA A 26 21.38 -5.09 -6.48
CA ALA A 26 20.96 -5.22 -7.88
C ALA A 26 19.51 -5.72 -8.04
N THR A 27 18.98 -6.44 -7.05
CA THR A 27 17.57 -6.86 -6.98
C THR A 27 16.64 -5.81 -6.41
N CYS A 28 17.16 -4.66 -5.93
CA CYS A 28 16.30 -3.54 -5.58
C CYS A 28 15.55 -3.11 -6.84
N GLN A 29 14.29 -3.54 -6.95
CA GLN A 29 13.42 -3.11 -8.03
C GLN A 29 13.42 -1.58 -8.06
N PRO A 30 13.68 -0.94 -9.22
CA PRO A 30 13.57 0.50 -9.33
C PRO A 30 12.16 0.88 -8.91
N THR A 31 12.04 1.81 -7.97
CA THR A 31 10.77 2.26 -7.42
C THR A 31 9.85 2.71 -8.56
N ASN A 32 8.79 1.95 -8.83
CA ASN A 32 7.84 2.29 -9.88
C ASN A 32 6.61 2.97 -9.26
N ILE A 33 6.77 4.25 -8.95
CA ILE A 33 5.70 5.08 -8.36
C ILE A 33 4.48 5.18 -9.28
N SER A 34 4.67 5.18 -10.61
CA SER A 34 3.57 5.25 -11.59
C SER A 34 2.57 4.11 -11.37
N LYS A 35 3.08 2.89 -11.15
CA LYS A 35 2.25 1.70 -10.92
C LYS A 35 1.43 1.78 -9.64
N ILE A 36 1.95 2.47 -8.61
CA ILE A 36 1.22 2.68 -7.35
C ILE A 36 0.10 3.70 -7.55
N THR A 37 0.38 4.78 -8.27
CA THR A 37 -0.61 5.85 -8.53
C THR A 37 -1.74 5.41 -9.46
N GLU A 38 -1.52 4.37 -10.27
CA GLU A 38 -2.55 3.72 -11.08
C GLU A 38 -3.59 2.96 -10.23
N VAL A 39 -3.25 2.59 -8.99
CA VAL A 39 -4.14 1.86 -8.09
C VAL A 39 -5.15 2.83 -7.47
N VAL A 40 -6.27 3.05 -8.13
CA VAL A 40 -7.39 3.84 -7.61
C VAL A 40 -8.53 2.95 -7.15
N GLN A 41 -9.31 3.42 -6.18
CA GLN A 41 -10.50 2.71 -5.71
C GLN A 41 -11.60 2.76 -6.79
N GLY A 42 -12.14 1.59 -7.13
CA GLY A 42 -13.31 1.48 -8.00
C GLY A 42 -14.60 2.00 -7.34
N THR A 43 -15.62 2.32 -8.14
CA THR A 43 -16.89 2.87 -7.62
C THR A 43 -17.68 1.88 -6.77
N GLU A 44 -17.60 0.59 -7.07
CA GLU A 44 -18.27 -0.50 -6.34
C GLU A 44 -17.27 -1.32 -5.50
N GLU A 45 -16.01 -0.87 -5.45
CA GLU A 45 -14.97 -1.60 -4.76
C GLU A 45 -14.96 -1.24 -3.28
N SER A 46 -14.99 -2.28 -2.44
CA SER A 46 -14.90 -2.07 -1.00
C SER A 46 -13.55 -1.43 -0.61
N PRO A 47 -13.56 -0.50 0.36
CA PRO A 47 -12.34 0.14 0.86
C PRO A 47 -11.26 -0.84 1.33
N SER A 48 -11.66 -1.99 1.90
CA SER A 48 -10.74 -3.05 2.30
C SER A 48 -10.07 -3.73 1.10
N ALA A 49 -10.84 -4.08 0.07
CA ALA A 49 -10.27 -4.68 -1.15
C ALA A 49 -9.32 -3.71 -1.87
N PHE A 50 -9.67 -2.43 -1.90
CA PHE A 50 -8.79 -1.38 -2.41
C PHE A 50 -7.48 -1.28 -1.62
N LEU A 51 -7.54 -1.32 -0.28
CA LEU A 51 -6.33 -1.31 0.55
C LEU A 51 -5.42 -2.50 0.26
N GLU A 52 -5.98 -3.70 0.13
CA GLU A 52 -5.22 -4.90 -0.19
C GLU A 52 -4.46 -4.75 -1.52
N ARG A 53 -5.11 -4.24 -2.57
CA ARG A 53 -4.43 -3.97 -3.85
C ARG A 53 -3.35 -2.91 -3.73
N LEU A 54 -3.59 -1.88 -2.94
CA LEU A 54 -2.60 -0.82 -2.71
C LEU A 54 -1.37 -1.41 -1.99
N MET A 55 -1.56 -2.17 -0.92
CA MET A 55 -0.47 -2.84 -0.20
C MET A 55 0.31 -3.80 -1.11
N GLU A 56 -0.39 -4.57 -1.96
CA GLU A 56 0.23 -5.47 -2.91
C GLU A 56 1.08 -4.72 -3.96
N ALA A 57 0.60 -3.57 -4.44
CA ALA A 57 1.35 -2.73 -5.36
C ALA A 57 2.62 -2.16 -4.72
N TYR A 58 2.56 -1.75 -3.45
CA TYR A 58 3.75 -1.33 -2.71
C TYR A 58 4.76 -2.47 -2.56
N ARG A 59 4.32 -3.68 -2.20
CA ARG A 59 5.19 -4.87 -2.08
C ARG A 59 5.82 -5.29 -3.42
N THR A 60 5.07 -5.13 -4.52
CA THR A 60 5.48 -5.60 -5.85
C THR A 60 6.35 -4.59 -6.61
N PHE A 61 6.05 -3.30 -6.47
CA PHE A 61 6.65 -2.25 -7.32
C PHE A 61 7.59 -1.32 -6.57
N THR A 62 7.74 -1.51 -5.26
CA THR A 62 8.68 -0.72 -4.45
C THR A 62 9.46 -1.59 -3.48
N PRO A 63 10.68 -1.17 -3.10
CA PRO A 63 11.39 -1.75 -1.97
C PRO A 63 10.87 -1.24 -0.61
N ILE A 64 9.84 -0.39 -0.59
CA ILE A 64 9.27 0.19 0.63
C ILE A 64 8.37 -0.84 1.27
N ASP A 65 8.65 -1.21 2.52
CA ASP A 65 7.76 -2.07 3.30
C ASP A 65 6.51 -1.26 3.73
N PRO A 66 5.30 -1.61 3.24
CA PRO A 66 4.09 -0.92 3.62
C PRO A 66 3.71 -1.12 5.10
N GLU A 67 4.18 -2.16 5.78
CA GLU A 67 3.79 -2.44 7.17
C GLU A 67 4.67 -1.70 8.19
N ALA A 68 5.84 -1.24 7.74
CA ALA A 68 6.79 -0.49 8.54
C ALA A 68 6.16 0.83 9.04
N PRO A 69 6.29 1.14 10.35
CA PRO A 69 5.65 2.31 10.95
C PRO A 69 6.09 3.63 10.34
N GLU A 70 7.32 3.72 9.82
CA GLU A 70 7.88 4.90 9.15
C GLU A 70 7.16 5.22 7.83
N ASN A 71 6.57 4.21 7.18
CA ASN A 71 5.92 4.32 5.86
C ASN A 71 4.40 4.51 5.95
N ARG A 72 3.81 4.35 7.14
CA ARG A 72 2.35 4.45 7.36
C ARG A 72 1.77 5.79 6.92
N GLY A 73 2.48 6.89 7.16
CA GLY A 73 2.01 8.22 6.75
C GLY A 73 1.88 8.36 5.24
N ALA A 74 2.82 7.79 4.48
CA ALA A 74 2.77 7.79 3.02
C ALA A 74 1.63 6.91 2.49
N LEU A 75 1.41 5.74 3.10
CA LEU A 75 0.29 4.88 2.75
C LEU A 75 -1.07 5.50 3.07
N ASN A 76 -1.22 6.12 4.24
CA ASN A 76 -2.44 6.83 4.61
C ASN A 76 -2.74 7.92 3.57
N LEU A 77 -1.72 8.67 3.14
CA LEU A 77 -1.88 9.69 2.11
C LEU A 77 -2.26 9.09 0.75
N ALA A 78 -1.60 8.01 0.32
CA ALA A 78 -1.92 7.31 -0.93
C ALA A 78 -3.36 6.78 -0.90
N PHE A 79 -3.75 6.09 0.17
CA PHE A 79 -5.10 5.55 0.36
C PHE A 79 -6.18 6.65 0.29
N VAL A 80 -5.97 7.80 0.94
CA VAL A 80 -6.95 8.90 0.90
C VAL A 80 -6.99 9.60 -0.47
N SER A 81 -5.84 9.80 -1.11
CA SER A 81 -5.76 10.51 -2.40
C SER A 81 -6.23 9.67 -3.59
N GLN A 82 -6.12 8.35 -3.49
CA GLN A 82 -6.53 7.38 -4.52
C GLN A 82 -7.90 6.75 -4.24
N ALA A 83 -8.56 7.14 -3.14
CA ALA A 83 -9.94 6.76 -2.86
C ALA A 83 -10.92 7.41 -3.86
N ALA A 84 -12.13 6.86 -3.96
CA ALA A 84 -13.16 7.40 -4.84
C ALA A 84 -13.52 8.86 -4.48
N PRO A 85 -13.88 9.72 -5.45
CA PRO A 85 -14.05 11.16 -5.20
C PRO A 85 -15.10 11.53 -4.14
N ASP A 86 -16.17 10.75 -4.04
CA ASP A 86 -17.22 10.86 -3.03
C ASP A 86 -16.73 10.53 -1.62
N ILE A 87 -15.88 9.50 -1.50
CA ILE A 87 -15.20 9.13 -0.26
C ILE A 87 -14.20 10.22 0.13
N TRP A 88 -13.38 10.68 -0.82
CA TRP A 88 -12.37 11.71 -0.61
C TRP A 88 -12.97 13.02 -0.07
N LYS A 89 -14.10 13.48 -0.63
CA LYS A 89 -14.82 14.68 -0.14
C LYS A 89 -15.24 14.55 1.33
N LYS A 90 -15.63 13.34 1.78
CA LYS A 90 -15.97 13.11 3.19
C LYS A 90 -14.72 12.99 4.06
N LEU A 91 -13.63 12.43 3.53
CA LEU A 91 -12.34 12.31 4.21
C LEU A 91 -11.63 13.66 4.43
N GLN A 92 -11.78 14.62 3.52
CA GLN A 92 -11.24 15.97 3.70
C GLN A 92 -11.78 16.69 4.94
N ARG A 93 -12.96 16.30 5.44
CA ARG A 93 -13.55 16.85 6.66
C ARG A 93 -13.00 16.21 7.94
N LEU A 94 -12.21 15.14 7.83
CA LEU A 94 -11.59 14.47 8.97
C LEU A 94 -10.19 15.06 9.20
N ASP A 95 -10.06 15.87 10.25
CA ASP A 95 -8.77 16.34 10.72
C ASP A 95 -7.88 15.16 11.18
N GLY A 96 -6.59 15.24 10.87
CA GLY A 96 -5.58 14.31 11.40
C GLY A 96 -5.54 12.90 10.77
N PHE A 97 -6.09 12.68 9.57
CA PHE A 97 -6.07 11.33 8.95
C PHE A 97 -4.65 10.76 8.73
N LYS A 98 -3.64 11.61 8.62
CA LYS A 98 -2.23 11.20 8.51
C LYS A 98 -1.71 10.50 9.77
N GLU A 99 -2.24 10.84 10.94
CA GLU A 99 -1.82 10.33 12.25
C GLU A 99 -2.67 9.16 12.73
N LYS A 100 -3.79 8.87 12.04
CA LYS A 100 -4.67 7.75 12.36
C LYS A 100 -4.03 6.42 12.00
N LYS A 101 -4.42 5.38 12.73
CA LYS A 101 -4.08 4.01 12.37
C LYS A 101 -4.78 3.65 11.06
N LEU A 102 -4.11 2.88 10.21
CA LEU A 102 -4.67 2.41 8.95
C LEU A 102 -6.00 1.68 9.15
N SER A 103 -6.12 0.87 10.20
CA SER A 103 -7.37 0.18 10.56
C SER A 103 -8.54 1.14 10.84
N GLU A 104 -8.29 2.23 11.57
CA GLU A 104 -9.30 3.25 11.86
C GLU A 104 -9.73 3.99 10.58
N LEU A 105 -8.77 4.24 9.69
CA LEU A 105 -9.02 4.87 8.39
C LEU A 105 -9.93 3.98 7.53
N VAL A 106 -9.63 2.68 7.44
CA VAL A 106 -10.46 1.71 6.71
C VAL A 106 -11.86 1.63 7.27
N GLU A 107 -12.05 1.60 8.59
CA GLU A 107 -13.38 1.57 9.20
C GLU A 107 -14.21 2.81 8.85
N ILE A 108 -13.58 3.99 8.88
CA ILE A 108 -14.25 5.24 8.53
C ILE A 108 -14.64 5.24 7.05
N VAL A 109 -13.73 4.81 6.17
CA VAL A 109 -13.98 4.75 4.73
C VAL A 109 -15.06 3.71 4.41
N GLN A 110 -15.05 2.55 5.08
CA GLN A 110 -16.07 1.52 4.95
C GLN A 110 -17.45 2.04 5.36
N LYS A 111 -17.55 2.81 6.46
CA LYS A 111 -18.81 3.47 6.84
C LYS A 111 -19.28 4.45 5.78
N VAL A 112 -18.37 5.23 5.19
CA VAL A 112 -18.72 6.17 4.12
C VAL A 112 -19.24 5.45 2.88
N PHE A 113 -18.60 4.34 2.50
CA PHE A 113 -19.00 3.49 1.38
C PHE A 113 -20.38 2.84 1.62
N ASN A 114 -20.60 2.23 2.78
CA ASN A 114 -21.89 1.60 3.11
C ASN A 114 -23.06 2.61 3.16
N ASN A 115 -22.79 3.82 3.66
CA ASN A 115 -23.78 4.90 3.70
C ASN A 115 -24.15 5.42 2.30
N ARG A 116 -23.28 5.24 1.30
CA ARG A 116 -23.59 5.53 -0.11
C ARG A 116 -24.54 4.49 -0.68
N ASP A 117 -24.25 3.20 -0.53
CA ASP A 117 -25.12 2.12 -1.01
C ASP A 117 -26.53 2.21 -0.40
N SER A 118 -26.61 2.59 0.89
CA SER A 118 -27.89 2.76 1.59
C SER A 118 -28.74 3.91 1.04
N GLN A 119 -28.13 4.94 0.44
CA GLN A 119 -28.86 6.04 -0.23
C GLN A 119 -29.28 5.66 -1.66
N GLU A 120 -28.45 4.90 -2.39
CA GLU A 120 -28.82 4.39 -3.72
C GLU A 120 -29.96 3.34 -3.67
N GLU A 121 -30.04 2.52 -2.60
CA GLU A 121 -31.18 1.61 -2.41
C GLU A 121 -32.50 2.34 -2.13
N THR A 122 -32.47 3.52 -1.49
CA THR A 122 -33.69 4.31 -1.25
C THR A 122 -34.20 4.99 -2.52
N ASP A 123 -33.31 5.44 -3.41
CA ASP A 123 -33.71 6.10 -4.66
C ASP A 123 -34.26 5.10 -5.70
N LYS A 124 -33.72 3.87 -5.76
CA LYS A 124 -34.26 2.80 -6.62
C LYS A 124 -35.68 2.36 -6.26
N LYS A 125 -36.13 2.62 -5.03
CA LYS A 125 -37.47 2.27 -4.55
C LYS A 125 -38.52 3.35 -4.82
N ILE A 126 -38.09 4.58 -5.14
CA ILE A 126 -38.98 5.71 -5.42
C ILE A 126 -39.33 5.79 -6.91
N ASP A 127 -38.48 5.30 -7.81
CA ASP A 127 -38.70 5.30 -9.27
C ASP A 127 -39.52 4.09 -9.79
N SER A 128 -40.01 3.22 -8.90
CA SER A 128 -40.83 2.05 -9.24
C SER A 128 -42.25 2.09 -8.64
N GLY A 129 -42.70 3.27 -8.17
CA GLY A 129 -43.99 3.50 -7.52
C GLY A 129 -44.96 4.33 -8.36
#